data_AF-A0A6L3F0K1-F1
#
_entry.id   AF-A0A6L3F0K1-F1
#
_cell.length_a   1.000
_cell.length_b   1.000
_cell.length_c   1.000
_cell.angle_alpha   90.00
_cell.angle_beta   90.00
_cell.angle_gamma   90.00
#
_symmetry.space_group_name_H-M   'P 1'
#
loop_
_entity.id
_entity.type
_entity.pdbx_description
1 polymer ?
#
loop_
_entity_poly.entity_id
_entity_poly.type
_entity_poly.pdbx_seq_one_letter_code
_entity_poly.pdbx_strand_id
1 'polypeptide(L)'
;MKSNEKRLFLENTLSQQLIMFYIVGNAAFTIFYVNSSDINYRLGTFIMLNIVLSLFAFLMAVRQKVYQATWGYIGIGIAVFQFARLFWIPEEIVNPVRLLLVLLLAVTAVSALTGSIICVKRSRERQNYIIDNNIDMASLQK
;
A
#
# COMPACT_ATOMS: atom_id res chain seq x y z
N MET A 1 26.67 -17.39 -7.00
CA MET A 1 25.61 -16.45 -7.41
C MET A 1 26.18 -15.06 -7.55
N LYS A 2 26.01 -14.43 -8.72
CA LYS A 2 26.37 -13.01 -8.94
C LYS A 2 25.55 -12.13 -7.99
N SER A 3 26.08 -10.96 -7.60
CA SER A 3 25.42 -10.02 -6.66
C SER A 3 23.95 -9.72 -7.04
N ASN A 4 23.66 -9.61 -8.34
CA ASN A 4 22.33 -9.36 -8.86
C ASN A 4 21.33 -10.52 -8.65
N GLU A 5 21.82 -11.76 -8.60
CA GLU A 5 20.99 -12.95 -8.40
C GLU A 5 20.55 -13.07 -6.94
N LYS A 6 21.43 -12.73 -5.98
CA LYS A 6 21.07 -12.73 -4.55
C LYS A 6 19.92 -11.77 -4.27
N ARG A 7 19.86 -10.64 -5.00
CA ARG A 7 18.82 -9.61 -4.83
C ARG A 7 17.41 -10.09 -5.21
N LEU A 8 17.29 -11.11 -6.06
CA LEU A 8 15.99 -11.69 -6.45
C LEU A 8 15.36 -12.57 -5.36
N PHE A 9 16.18 -13.08 -4.43
CA PHE A 9 15.74 -13.96 -3.35
C PHE A 9 15.70 -13.26 -1.98
N LEU A 10 16.27 -12.06 -1.86
CA LEU A 10 16.15 -11.23 -0.66
C LEU A 10 14.72 -10.69 -0.52
N GLU A 11 14.24 -10.57 0.71
CA GLU A 11 12.89 -10.07 1.02
C GLU A 11 12.64 -8.66 0.47
N ASN A 12 11.39 -8.36 0.09
CA ASN A 12 11.03 -7.04 -0.46
C ASN A 12 10.79 -5.99 0.62
N THR A 13 11.85 -5.63 1.34
CA THR A 13 11.78 -4.67 2.45
C THR A 13 11.27 -3.29 2.02
N LEU A 14 11.65 -2.83 0.83
CA LEU A 14 11.27 -1.51 0.33
C LEU A 14 9.76 -1.42 0.02
N SER A 15 9.20 -2.41 -0.68
CA SER A 15 7.75 -2.46 -0.93
C SER A 15 6.96 -2.52 0.37
N GLN A 16 7.42 -3.37 1.31
CA GLN A 16 6.80 -3.50 2.62
C GLN A 16 6.82 -2.17 3.39
N GLN A 17 7.97 -1.48 3.42
CA GLN A 17 8.10 -0.18 4.09
C GLN A 17 7.17 0.88 3.50
N LEU A 18 7.00 0.92 2.18
CA LEU A 18 6.08 1.86 1.52
C LEU A 18 4.61 1.60 1.88
N ILE A 19 4.21 0.33 2.03
CA ILE A 19 2.86 -0.02 2.49
C ILE A 19 2.70 0.26 3.99
N MET A 20 3.74 0.02 4.80
CA MET A 20 3.72 0.42 6.21
C MET A 20 3.56 1.93 6.36
N PHE A 21 4.25 2.71 5.52
CA PHE A 21 4.09 4.16 5.46
C PHE A 21 2.67 4.57 5.06
N TYR A 22 2.05 3.86 4.11
CA TYR A 22 0.63 4.04 3.80
C TYR A 22 -0.27 3.83 5.02
N ILE A 23 -0.05 2.77 5.81
CA ILE A 23 -0.87 2.49 7.00
C ILE A 23 -0.76 3.62 8.03
N VAL A 24 0.47 4.06 8.31
CA VAL A 24 0.72 5.16 9.26
C VAL A 24 0.08 6.46 8.76
N GLY A 25 0.24 6.79 7.48
CA GLY A 25 -0.37 7.98 6.91
C GLY A 25 -1.90 7.91 6.85
N ASN A 26 -2.48 6.73 6.61
CA ASN A 26 -3.94 6.52 6.63
C ASN A 26 -4.50 6.66 8.06
N ALA A 27 -3.77 6.19 9.07
CA ALA A 27 -4.12 6.40 10.47
C ALA A 27 -4.04 7.90 10.84
N ALA A 28 -2.95 8.58 10.47
CA ALA A 28 -2.80 10.01 10.69
C ALA A 28 -3.94 10.82 10.03
N PHE A 29 -4.23 10.53 8.76
CA PHE A 29 -5.35 11.12 8.03
C PHE A 29 -6.68 10.90 8.77
N THR A 30 -6.94 9.69 9.27
CA THR A 30 -8.17 9.40 10.02
C THR A 30 -8.27 10.23 11.29
N ILE A 31 -7.17 10.36 12.07
CA ILE A 31 -7.14 11.16 13.29
C ILE A 31 -7.44 12.63 12.99
N PHE A 32 -6.76 13.22 12.00
CA PHE A 32 -6.98 14.63 11.64
C PHE A 32 -8.38 14.87 11.07
N TYR A 33 -8.90 13.95 10.27
CA TYR A 33 -10.25 14.03 9.70
C TYR A 33 -11.32 13.97 10.80
N VAL A 34 -11.18 13.03 11.75
CA VAL A 34 -12.11 12.89 12.87
C VAL A 34 -12.10 14.13 13.76
N ASN A 35 -10.93 14.71 14.03
CA ASN A 35 -10.82 15.93 14.85
C ASN A 35 -11.39 17.19 14.19
N SER A 36 -11.63 17.17 12.88
CA SER A 36 -12.14 18.31 12.11
C SER A 36 -13.56 18.13 11.60
N SER A 37 -14.20 16.99 11.87
CA SER A 37 -15.53 16.65 11.40
C SER A 37 -16.54 16.59 12.54
N ASP A 38 -17.78 16.98 12.25
CA ASP A 38 -18.88 16.84 13.20
C ASP A 38 -19.25 15.37 13.44
N ILE A 39 -19.73 15.09 14.65
CA ILE A 39 -20.15 13.74 15.06
C ILE A 39 -21.45 13.39 14.35
N ASN A 40 -21.38 12.52 13.34
CA ASN A 40 -22.54 12.01 12.61
C ASN A 40 -22.35 10.52 12.22
N TYR A 41 -23.42 9.90 11.70
CA TYR A 41 -23.37 8.49 11.26
C TYR A 41 -22.36 8.26 10.12
N ARG A 42 -22.13 9.27 9.26
CA ARG A 42 -21.16 9.20 8.16
C ARG A 42 -19.72 9.07 8.68
N LEU A 43 -19.39 9.76 9.78
CA LEU A 43 -18.10 9.66 10.45
C LEU A 43 -17.85 8.24 10.96
N GLY A 44 -18.88 7.62 11.55
CA GLY A 44 -18.82 6.21 11.99
C GLY A 44 -18.50 5.25 10.83
N THR A 45 -19.23 5.36 9.71
CA THR A 45 -18.97 4.55 8.51
C THR A 45 -17.56 4.78 7.95
N PHE A 46 -17.10 6.03 7.95
CA PHE A 46 -15.76 6.40 7.50
C PHE A 46 -14.66 5.78 8.37
N ILE A 47 -14.80 5.81 9.69
CA ILE A 47 -13.83 5.19 10.62
C ILE A 47 -13.78 3.67 10.37
N MET A 48 -14.95 3.01 10.29
CA MET A 48 -15.02 1.56 10.04
C MET A 48 -14.34 1.18 8.73
N LEU A 49 -14.56 1.95 7.65
CA LEU A 49 -13.90 1.74 6.36
C LEU A 49 -12.37 1.89 6.46
N ASN A 50 -11.88 2.90 7.19
CA ASN A 50 -10.44 3.08 7.40
C ASN A 50 -9.80 1.93 8.16
N ILE A 51 -10.48 1.39 9.18
CA ILE A 51 -10.00 0.23 9.94
C ILE A 51 -9.86 -0.98 9.01
N VAL A 52 -10.91 -1.28 8.24
CA VAL A 52 -10.89 -2.39 7.27
C VAL A 52 -9.76 -2.22 6.26
N LEU A 53 -9.60 -1.03 5.67
CA LEU A 53 -8.52 -0.74 4.73
C LEU A 53 -7.14 -0.90 5.36
N SER A 54 -6.97 -0.52 6.62
CA SER A 54 -5.69 -0.64 7.34
C SER A 54 -5.35 -2.11 7.61
N LEU A 55 -6.34 -2.95 7.94
CA LEU A 55 -6.16 -4.40 8.09
C LEU A 55 -5.79 -5.06 6.75
N PHE A 56 -6.46 -4.69 5.66
CA PHE A 56 -6.12 -5.17 4.32
C PHE A 56 -4.72 -4.73 3.90
N ALA A 57 -4.34 -3.48 4.16
CA ALA A 57 -3.01 -2.98 3.86
C ALA A 57 -1.92 -3.64 4.71
N PHE A 58 -2.21 -3.96 5.97
CA PHE A 58 -1.30 -4.73 6.82
C PHE A 58 -1.07 -6.15 6.27
N LEU A 59 -2.15 -6.86 5.92
CA LEU A 59 -2.05 -8.17 5.28
C LEU A 59 -1.24 -8.10 3.97
N MET A 60 -1.46 -7.04 3.18
CA MET A 60 -0.70 -6.77 1.97
C MET A 60 0.78 -6.53 2.26
N ALA A 61 1.14 -5.74 3.28
CA ALA A 61 2.54 -5.51 3.64
C ALA A 61 3.28 -6.82 3.95
N VAL A 62 2.64 -7.72 4.69
CA VAL A 62 3.17 -9.05 5.02
C VAL A 62 3.31 -9.91 3.76
N ARG A 63 2.32 -9.91 2.86
CA ARG A 63 2.33 -10.74 1.65
C ARG A 63 3.24 -10.21 0.54
N GLN A 64 3.41 -8.90 0.42
CA GLN A 64 4.34 -8.28 -0.53
C GLN A 64 5.80 -8.59 -0.18
N LYS A 65 6.10 -8.87 1.09
CA LYS A 65 7.39 -9.38 1.54
C LYS A 65 7.80 -10.68 0.81
N VAL A 66 6.82 -11.51 0.43
CA VAL A 66 7.00 -12.84 -0.19
C VAL A 66 6.82 -12.81 -1.72
N TYR A 67 6.79 -11.63 -2.35
CA TYR A 67 6.72 -11.45 -3.80
C TYR A 67 5.49 -12.05 -4.51
N GLN A 68 4.34 -12.14 -3.84
CA GLN A 68 3.12 -12.58 -4.50
C GLN A 68 2.52 -11.47 -5.39
N ALA A 69 2.54 -11.67 -6.71
CA ALA A 69 2.08 -10.67 -7.69
C ALA A 69 0.61 -10.24 -7.48
N THR A 70 -0.25 -11.16 -7.05
CA THR A 70 -1.68 -10.90 -6.77
C THR A 70 -1.86 -9.75 -5.77
N TRP A 71 -1.05 -9.72 -4.71
CA TRP A 71 -1.10 -8.66 -3.70
C TRP A 71 -0.53 -7.33 -4.18
N GLY A 72 0.35 -7.36 -5.20
CA GLY A 72 0.76 -6.15 -5.91
C GLY A 72 -0.40 -5.50 -6.65
N TYR A 73 -1.21 -6.27 -7.38
CA TYR A 73 -2.39 -5.73 -8.07
C TYR A 73 -3.47 -5.22 -7.10
N ILE A 74 -3.71 -5.94 -5.99
CA ILE A 74 -4.63 -5.47 -4.94
C ILE A 74 -4.15 -4.12 -4.37
N GLY A 75 -2.85 -3.95 -4.17
CA GLY A 75 -2.28 -2.69 -3.70
C GLY A 75 -2.40 -1.53 -4.66
N ILE A 76 -2.35 -1.79 -5.98
CA ILE A 76 -2.69 -0.78 -6.99
C ILE A 76 -4.17 -0.36 -6.83
N GLY A 77 -5.07 -1.33 -6.60
CA GLY A 77 -6.48 -1.03 -6.30
C GLY A 77 -6.66 -0.14 -5.07
N ILE A 78 -5.93 -0.41 -3.98
CA ILE A 78 -5.92 0.43 -2.77
C ILE A 78 -5.43 1.84 -3.09
N ALA A 79 -4.38 1.98 -3.90
CA ALA A 79 -3.86 3.29 -4.28
C ALA A 79 -4.87 4.10 -5.12
N VAL A 80 -5.54 3.46 -6.09
CA VAL A 80 -6.61 4.09 -6.89
C VAL A 80 -7.77 4.52 -5.99
N PHE A 81 -8.17 3.65 -5.04
CA PHE A 81 -9.18 4.00 -4.07
C PHE A 81 -8.76 5.22 -3.22
N GLN A 82 -7.50 5.28 -2.79
CA GLN A 82 -6.98 6.42 -2.02
C GLN A 82 -7.01 7.72 -2.83
N PHE A 83 -6.72 7.68 -4.14
CA PHE A 83 -6.92 8.83 -5.02
C PHE A 83 -8.39 9.23 -5.15
N ALA A 84 -9.30 8.26 -5.26
CA ALA A 84 -10.73 8.55 -5.32
C ALA A 84 -11.23 9.25 -4.03
N ARG A 85 -10.64 8.95 -2.86
CA ARG A 85 -10.97 9.62 -1.60
C ARG A 85 -10.63 11.10 -1.57
N LEU A 86 -9.72 11.59 -2.41
CA LEU A 86 -9.43 13.02 -2.50
C LEU A 86 -10.68 13.83 -2.85
N PHE A 87 -11.58 13.27 -3.65
CA PHE A 87 -12.85 13.91 -4.03
C PHE A 87 -13.90 13.89 -2.92
N TRP A 88 -13.67 13.13 -1.85
CA TRP A 88 -14.61 12.96 -0.74
C TRP A 88 -14.36 13.91 0.44
N ILE A 89 -13.30 14.73 0.39
CA ILE A 89 -12.99 15.70 1.45
C ILE A 89 -14.05 16.82 1.41
N PRO A 90 -14.84 17.02 2.47
CA PRO A 90 -15.85 18.07 2.52
C PRO A 90 -15.21 19.46 2.49
N GLU A 91 -15.85 20.40 1.80
CA GLU A 91 -15.38 21.79 1.66
C GLU A 91 -15.47 22.59 2.95
N GLU A 92 -16.23 22.09 3.92
CA GLU A 92 -16.46 22.67 5.25
C GLU A 92 -15.19 22.68 6.13
N ILE A 93 -14.17 21.89 5.78
CA ILE A 93 -12.89 21.85 6.52
C ILE A 93 -12.05 23.09 6.20
N VAL A 94 -11.73 23.86 7.25
CA VAL A 94 -10.94 25.11 7.18
C VAL A 94 -9.58 24.90 6.50
N ASN A 95 -9.18 25.87 5.68
CA ASN A 95 -8.08 25.80 4.70
C ASN A 95 -6.75 25.13 5.15
N PRO A 96 -6.17 25.34 6.35
CA PRO A 96 -4.89 24.69 6.68
C PRO A 96 -5.03 23.17 6.93
N VAL A 97 -6.14 22.73 7.53
CA VAL A 97 -6.38 21.30 7.79
C VAL A 97 -6.73 20.57 6.49
N ARG A 98 -7.51 21.20 5.62
CA ARG A 98 -7.85 20.65 4.30
C ARG A 98 -6.59 20.38 3.47
N LEU A 99 -5.66 21.32 3.42
CA LEU A 99 -4.38 21.14 2.70
C LEU A 99 -3.57 19.96 3.28
N LEU A 100 -3.47 19.86 4.60
CA LEU A 100 -2.78 18.74 5.26
C LEU A 100 -3.42 17.39 4.91
N LEU A 101 -4.75 17.29 4.94
CA LEU A 101 -5.50 16.08 4.60
C LEU A 101 -5.29 15.66 3.14
N VAL A 102 -5.32 16.62 2.21
CA VAL A 102 -5.05 16.39 0.79
C VAL A 102 -3.62 15.88 0.59
N LEU A 103 -2.63 16.50 1.22
CA LEU A 103 -1.23 16.08 1.12
C LEU A 103 -1.03 14.67 1.71
N LEU A 104 -1.63 14.38 2.86
CA LEU A 104 -1.56 13.04 3.46
C LEU A 104 -2.15 11.96 2.53
N LEU A 105 -3.33 12.22 1.94
CA LEU A 105 -3.93 11.29 0.98
C LEU A 105 -3.07 11.13 -0.27
N ALA A 106 -2.54 12.22 -0.83
CA ALA A 106 -1.71 12.18 -2.02
C ALA A 106 -0.41 11.39 -1.78
N VAL A 107 0.32 11.68 -0.69
CA VAL A 107 1.57 10.99 -0.36
C VAL A 107 1.31 9.51 -0.08
N THR A 108 0.26 9.17 0.67
CA THR A 108 -0.09 7.77 0.94
C THR A 108 -0.55 7.02 -0.31
N ALA A 109 -1.27 7.66 -1.22
CA ALA A 109 -1.65 7.07 -2.50
C ALA A 109 -0.41 6.77 -3.35
N VAL A 110 0.52 7.72 -3.45
CA VAL A 110 1.79 7.54 -4.18
C VAL A 110 2.64 6.45 -3.53
N SER A 111 2.73 6.40 -2.20
CA SER A 111 3.51 5.35 -1.51
C SER A 111 2.90 3.96 -1.73
N ALA A 112 1.58 3.82 -1.64
CA ALA A 112 0.89 2.57 -1.92
C ALA A 112 1.09 2.13 -3.39
N LEU A 113 0.99 3.07 -4.34
CA LEU A 113 1.16 2.79 -5.76
C LEU A 113 2.59 2.34 -6.07
N THR A 114 3.57 3.11 -5.63
CA THR A 114 5.00 2.82 -5.86
C THR A 114 5.42 1.51 -5.21
N GLY A 115 5.01 1.25 -3.95
CA GLY A 115 5.26 -0.03 -3.29
C GLY A 115 4.68 -1.20 -4.09
N SER A 116 3.42 -1.07 -4.50
CA SER A 116 2.74 -2.11 -5.27
C SER A 116 3.38 -2.37 -6.64
N ILE A 117 3.79 -1.33 -7.37
CA ILE A 117 4.51 -1.45 -8.65
C ILE A 117 5.85 -2.16 -8.44
N ILE A 118 6.60 -1.81 -7.40
CA ILE A 118 7.89 -2.45 -7.08
C ILE A 118 7.69 -3.94 -6.78
N CYS A 119 6.63 -4.29 -6.03
CA CYS A 119 6.28 -5.69 -5.78
C CYS A 119 5.97 -6.45 -7.08
N VAL A 120 5.14 -5.90 -7.97
CA VAL A 120 4.79 -6.55 -9.25
C VAL A 120 6.03 -6.70 -10.12
N LYS A 121 6.84 -5.64 -10.25
CA LYS A 121 8.05 -5.67 -11.07
C LYS A 121 9.03 -6.74 -10.59
N ARG A 122 9.34 -6.77 -9.28
CA ARG A 122 10.25 -7.78 -8.71
C ARG A 122 9.68 -9.21 -8.79
N SER A 123 8.37 -9.37 -8.62
CA SER A 123 7.71 -10.67 -8.75
C SER A 123 7.86 -11.22 -10.18
N ARG A 124 7.64 -10.39 -11.20
CA ARG A 124 7.85 -10.76 -12.61
C ARG A 124 9.32 -11.04 -12.93
N GLU A 125 10.24 -10.21 -12.45
CA GLU A 125 11.68 -10.44 -12.62
C GLU A 125 12.11 -11.80 -12.05
N ARG A 126 11.61 -12.17 -10.86
CA ARG A 126 11.86 -13.48 -10.25
C ARG A 126 11.27 -14.62 -11.07
N GLN A 127 10.02 -14.49 -11.54
CA GLN A 127 9.38 -15.52 -12.36
C GLN A 127 10.13 -15.74 -13.68
N ASN A 128 10.50 -14.67 -14.38
CA ASN A 128 11.26 -14.77 -15.62
C ASN A 128 12.61 -15.43 -15.39
N TYR A 129 13.33 -15.05 -14.32
CA TYR A 129 14.62 -15.67 -13.99
C TYR A 129 14.51 -17.18 -13.72
N ILE A 130 13.44 -17.63 -13.06
CA ILE A 130 13.21 -19.05 -12.79
C ILE A 130 12.95 -19.82 -14.10
N ILE A 131 12.16 -19.24 -15.00
CA ILE A 131 11.85 -19.81 -16.31
C ILE A 131 13.11 -19.88 -17.18
N ASP A 132 13.87 -18.78 -17.28
CA ASP A 132 15.05 -18.67 -18.13
C ASP A 132 16.18 -19.62 -17.71
N ASN A 133 16.26 -19.97 -16.42
CA ASN A 133 17.30 -20.83 -15.87
C ASN A 133 16.83 -22.27 -15.58
N ASN A 134 15.60 -22.65 -15.98
CA ASN A 134 15.02 -23.97 -15.70
C ASN A 134 15.17 -24.40 -14.23
N ILE A 135 15.05 -23.47 -13.28
CA ILE A 135 15.19 -23.78 -11.87
C ILE A 135 13.91 -24.49 -11.43
N ASP A 136 14.02 -25.76 -11.06
CA ASP A 136 12.88 -26.53 -10.59
C ASP A 136 12.30 -25.87 -9.32
N MET A 137 11.04 -25.43 -9.42
CA MET A 137 10.34 -24.70 -8.37
C MET A 137 10.22 -25.51 -7.08
N ALA A 138 10.32 -26.84 -7.16
CA ALA A 138 10.36 -27.74 -6.01
C ALA A 138 11.61 -27.56 -5.11
N SER A 139 12.72 -27.08 -5.67
CA SER A 139 13.97 -26.87 -4.94
C SER A 139 14.00 -25.58 -4.11
N LEU A 140 13.11 -24.61 -4.40
CA LEU A 140 13.06 -23.29 -3.77
C LEU A 140 12.03 -23.16 -2.64
N GLN A 141 11.30 -24.24 -2.32
CA GLN A 141 10.27 -24.27 -1.26
C GLN A 141 10.76 -24.88 0.07
N LYS A 142 12.04 -25.24 0.20
CA LYS A 142 12.64 -25.72 1.45
C LYS A 142 13.18 -24.60 2.31
#